data_AF-A0A2U1BAB8-F1
#
_entry.id   AF-A0A2U1BAB8-F1
#
_cell.length_a   1.000
_cell.length_b   1.000
_cell.length_c   1.000
_cell.angle_alpha   90.00
_cell.angle_beta   90.00
_cell.angle_gamma   90.00
#
_symmetry.space_group_name_H-M   'P 1'
#
loop_
_entity.id
_entity.type
_entity.pdbx_description
1 polymer ?
#
loop_
_entity_poly.entity_id
_entity_poly.type
_entity_poly.pdbx_seq_one_letter_code
_entity_poly.pdbx_strand_id
1 'polypeptide(L)'
;MKRIWCGIGGAVLLSVLAGCHWGEKQDTGRPEGFLPPEVVTKDWSAYKKRTEKLVVEKRYAEALEHYQWFIDHIPGDMDMAGERRIWGLGGWARLGKLYPPARTALAELRDRKEAGLRSQKPVSSAETVTVLPDLQDIGSINRYLGEEERTLALFRRLDAEQPVLAQLYWPHVEGWMIDHDQMELAEKYIPDINERWEALKGHIGKNPGYHARMIEEDAVRLAKVARSAGQKGLADRIRRELKEQLQNTVPTVPSE
;
A
#
# COMPACT_ATOMS: atom_id res chain seq x y z
N MET A 1 6.40 56.79 -43.94
CA MET A 1 5.30 57.70 -43.51
C MET A 1 4.14 56.82 -43.02
N LYS A 2 4.06 56.53 -41.71
CA LYS A 2 3.17 57.15 -40.70
C LYS A 2 1.66 57.06 -41.00
N ARG A 3 0.94 56.29 -40.17
CA ARG A 3 -0.43 56.47 -39.60
C ARG A 3 -0.73 55.21 -38.74
N ILE A 4 -0.65 55.21 -37.39
CA ILE A 4 -1.55 55.75 -36.33
C ILE A 4 -2.99 55.17 -36.48
N TRP A 5 -3.46 54.16 -35.72
CA TRP A 5 -3.89 53.97 -34.30
C TRP A 5 -5.38 54.31 -33.99
N CYS A 6 -5.95 53.51 -33.05
CA CYS A 6 -7.30 53.47 -32.42
C CYS A 6 -8.44 52.79 -33.20
N GLY A 7 -9.29 51.90 -32.66
CA GLY A 7 -9.48 51.37 -31.30
C GLY A 7 -10.93 50.93 -31.07
N ILE A 8 -11.11 49.73 -30.48
CA ILE A 8 -12.18 49.26 -29.55
C ILE A 8 -13.59 48.89 -30.08
N GLY A 9 -14.03 47.68 -29.68
CA GLY A 9 -15.43 47.24 -29.50
C GLY A 9 -15.75 45.95 -30.27
N GLY A 10 -16.16 44.82 -29.71
CA GLY A 10 -16.46 44.39 -28.34
C GLY A 10 -16.86 42.90 -28.35
N ALA A 11 -17.00 42.33 -27.15
CA ALA A 11 -17.63 41.04 -26.83
C ALA A 11 -16.93 39.74 -27.30
N VAL A 12 -16.08 39.19 -26.44
CA VAL A 12 -15.81 37.74 -26.37
C VAL A 12 -16.53 37.20 -25.14
N LEU A 13 -17.58 36.40 -25.39
CA LEU A 13 -18.13 35.46 -24.42
C LEU A 13 -17.09 34.35 -24.21
N LEU A 14 -16.45 34.33 -23.04
CA LEU A 14 -15.62 33.22 -22.60
C LEU A 14 -16.29 32.52 -21.42
N SER A 15 -16.55 31.24 -21.68
CA SER A 15 -17.17 30.22 -20.87
C SER A 15 -16.48 30.09 -19.51
N VAL A 16 -17.31 30.05 -18.46
CA VAL A 16 -16.91 29.73 -17.09
C VAL A 16 -16.56 28.23 -17.02
N LEU A 17 -15.27 27.91 -17.05
CA LEU A 17 -14.75 26.68 -16.47
C LEU A 17 -14.25 27.02 -15.06
N ALA A 18 -15.02 26.57 -14.07
CA ALA A 18 -14.61 26.57 -12.69
C ALA A 18 -13.38 25.65 -12.53
N GLY A 19 -12.20 26.24 -12.65
CA GLY A 19 -10.98 25.63 -12.14
C GLY A 19 -11.08 25.57 -10.63
N CYS A 20 -10.96 24.37 -10.08
CA CYS A 20 -10.70 24.17 -8.66
C CYS A 20 -9.46 24.98 -8.28
N HIS A 21 -9.70 26.13 -7.66
CA HIS A 21 -8.68 27.03 -7.18
C HIS A 21 -7.94 26.30 -6.05
N TRP A 22 -6.68 25.96 -6.29
CA TRP A 22 -5.76 25.53 -5.24
C TRP A 22 -5.82 26.56 -4.12
N GLY A 23 -6.16 26.11 -2.91
CA GLY A 23 -6.04 26.93 -1.73
C GLY A 23 -4.64 27.53 -1.67
N GLU A 24 -4.57 28.83 -1.36
CA GLU A 24 -3.35 29.53 -1.02
C GLU A 24 -2.45 28.63 -0.19
N LYS A 25 -1.25 28.34 -0.71
CA LYS A 25 -0.17 27.75 0.07
C LYS A 25 -0.02 28.65 1.30
N GLN A 26 -0.27 28.13 2.49
CA GLN A 26 0.26 28.76 3.69
C GLN A 26 1.78 28.81 3.48
N ASP A 27 2.32 30.03 3.43
CA ASP A 27 3.75 30.27 3.39
C ASP A 27 4.35 29.67 4.67
N THR A 28 4.92 28.47 4.56
CA THR A 28 5.63 27.81 5.65
C THR A 28 7.01 28.43 5.90
N GLY A 29 7.35 29.56 5.23
CA GLY A 29 8.62 30.25 5.36
C GLY A 29 9.81 29.42 4.87
N ARG A 30 9.54 28.31 4.19
CA ARG A 30 10.56 27.35 3.77
C ARG A 30 10.93 27.64 2.31
N PRO A 31 12.17 28.06 2.02
CA PRO A 31 12.57 28.37 0.65
C PRO A 31 12.45 27.14 -0.24
N GLU A 32 12.03 27.37 -1.49
CA GLU A 32 11.91 26.34 -2.51
C GLU A 32 13.24 25.56 -2.62
N GLY A 33 13.19 24.25 -2.38
CA GLY A 33 14.38 23.37 -2.36
C GLY A 33 15.03 23.14 -0.98
N PHE A 34 14.48 23.65 0.13
CA PHE A 34 14.98 23.28 1.47
C PHE A 34 14.70 21.80 1.78
N LEU A 35 15.76 21.01 1.84
CA LEU A 35 15.73 19.65 2.37
C LEU A 35 15.96 19.69 3.89
N PRO A 36 15.15 18.97 4.69
CA PRO A 36 15.42 18.83 6.11
C PRO A 36 16.86 18.31 6.34
N PRO A 37 17.64 18.90 7.27
CA PRO A 37 19.04 18.52 7.47
C PRO A 37 19.25 17.01 7.69
N GLU A 38 18.28 16.34 8.33
CA GLU A 38 18.29 14.90 8.58
C GLU A 38 18.23 14.08 7.30
N VAL A 39 17.62 14.62 6.24
CA VAL A 39 17.62 14.01 4.91
C VAL A 39 19.01 14.07 4.30
N VAL A 40 19.67 15.22 4.42
CA VAL A 40 21.03 15.43 3.90
C VAL A 40 22.02 14.49 4.58
N THR A 41 21.88 14.31 5.89
CA THR A 41 22.73 13.39 6.68
C THR A 41 22.27 11.93 6.63
N LYS A 42 21.13 11.63 5.98
CA LYS A 42 20.47 10.31 5.98
C LYS A 42 20.15 9.78 7.39
N ASP A 43 19.95 10.67 8.36
CA ASP A 43 19.53 10.31 9.71
C ASP A 43 18.01 10.14 9.75
N TRP A 44 17.55 8.97 9.31
CA TRP A 44 16.12 8.65 9.29
C TRP A 44 15.51 8.64 10.69
N SER A 45 16.26 8.28 11.74
CA SER A 45 15.75 8.31 13.11
C SER A 45 15.40 9.73 13.54
N ALA A 46 16.29 10.68 13.28
CA ALA A 46 16.06 12.09 13.57
C ALA A 46 14.90 12.66 12.72
N TYR A 47 14.83 12.30 11.44
CA TYR A 47 13.72 12.69 10.56
C TYR A 47 12.36 12.24 11.11
N LYS A 48 12.25 10.96 11.50
CA LYS A 48 11.02 10.38 12.08
C LYS A 48 10.60 11.10 13.35
N LYS A 49 11.54 11.29 14.28
CA LYS A 49 11.30 12.01 15.55
C LYS A 49 10.84 13.46 15.33
N ARG A 50 11.43 14.16 14.36
CA ARG A 50 11.02 15.53 14.01
C ARG A 50 9.58 15.54 13.49
N THR A 51 9.24 14.64 12.57
CA THR A 51 7.88 14.53 12.02
C THR A 51 6.86 14.25 13.13
N GLU A 52 7.16 13.30 14.03
CA GLU A 52 6.29 12.99 15.18
C GLU A 52 6.14 14.18 16.13
N LYS A 53 7.21 14.94 16.38
CA LYS A 53 7.16 16.17 17.16
C LYS A 53 6.23 17.21 16.53
N LEU A 54 6.27 17.41 15.21
CA LEU A 54 5.34 18.31 14.50
C LEU A 54 3.87 17.90 14.72
N VAL A 55 3.58 16.59 14.72
CA VAL A 55 2.23 16.08 15.01
C VAL A 55 1.81 16.39 16.44
N VAL A 56 2.69 16.16 17.43
CA VAL A 56 2.43 16.45 18.85
C VAL A 56 2.20 17.95 19.08
N GLU A 57 2.96 18.80 18.40
CA GLU A 57 2.83 20.27 18.43
C GLU A 57 1.64 20.79 17.62
N LYS A 58 0.84 19.90 17.01
CA LYS A 58 -0.31 20.23 16.15
C LYS A 58 0.05 21.03 14.89
N ARG A 59 1.31 20.99 14.48
CA ARG A 59 1.83 21.59 13.24
C ARG A 59 1.56 20.66 12.06
N TYR A 60 0.28 20.37 11.83
CA TYR A 60 -0.15 19.29 10.95
C TYR A 60 0.19 19.50 9.48
N ALA A 61 0.16 20.74 8.98
CA ALA A 61 0.56 21.05 7.61
C ALA A 61 2.04 20.69 7.36
N GLU A 62 2.93 21.04 8.29
CA GLU A 62 4.36 20.70 8.18
C GLU A 62 4.62 19.20 8.36
N ALA A 63 3.88 18.53 9.25
CA ALA A 63 3.95 17.09 9.37
C ALA A 63 3.50 16.39 8.07
N LEU A 64 2.47 16.93 7.40
CA LEU A 64 2.02 16.42 6.10
C LEU A 64 3.10 16.58 5.04
N GLU A 65 3.76 17.73 4.96
CA GLU A 65 4.89 17.94 4.04
C GLU A 65 6.00 16.90 4.25
N HIS A 66 6.28 16.54 5.50
CA HIS A 66 7.28 15.50 5.81
C HIS A 66 6.87 14.12 5.29
N TYR A 67 5.61 13.72 5.52
CA TYR A 67 5.14 12.44 4.98
C TYR A 67 5.11 12.43 3.44
N GLN A 68 4.67 13.52 2.81
CA GLN A 68 4.69 13.67 1.35
C GLN A 68 6.11 13.56 0.81
N TRP A 69 7.05 14.32 1.37
CA TRP A 69 8.44 14.28 0.95
C TRP A 69 9.03 12.88 1.05
N PHE A 70 8.81 12.19 2.18
CA PHE A 70 9.31 10.83 2.38
C PHE A 70 8.77 9.86 1.33
N ILE A 71 7.47 9.94 1.05
CA ILE A 71 6.81 9.10 0.05
C ILE A 71 7.26 9.46 -1.38
N ASP A 72 7.60 10.70 -1.67
CA ASP A 72 8.04 11.08 -3.02
C ASP A 72 9.52 10.75 -3.27
N HIS A 73 10.36 10.67 -2.23
CA HIS A 73 11.82 10.60 -2.38
C HIS A 73 12.48 9.32 -1.89
N ILE A 74 11.87 8.60 -0.95
CA ILE A 74 12.44 7.35 -0.46
C ILE A 74 11.91 6.19 -1.32
N PRO A 75 12.79 5.45 -2.03
CA PRO A 75 12.34 4.38 -2.92
C PRO A 75 11.56 3.32 -2.13
N GLY A 76 10.59 2.70 -2.79
CA GLY A 76 9.87 1.54 -2.26
C GLY A 76 10.59 0.22 -2.58
N ASP A 77 11.92 0.23 -2.58
CA ASP A 77 12.72 -0.97 -2.78
C ASP A 77 12.64 -1.92 -1.57
N MET A 78 13.27 -3.10 -1.66
CA MET A 78 13.15 -4.13 -0.62
C MET A 78 13.55 -3.65 0.77
N ASP A 79 14.56 -2.79 0.89
CA ASP A 79 15.09 -2.33 2.18
C ASP A 79 14.16 -1.33 2.86
N MET A 80 13.52 -0.45 2.08
CA MET A 80 12.67 0.62 2.60
C MET A 80 11.17 0.36 2.46
N ALA A 81 10.74 -0.70 1.76
CA ALA A 81 9.33 -1.02 1.52
C ALA A 81 8.52 -1.14 2.82
N GLY A 82 9.08 -1.75 3.86
CA GLY A 82 8.42 -1.88 5.17
C GLY A 82 8.20 -0.52 5.84
N GLU A 83 9.25 0.29 5.94
CA GLU A 83 9.21 1.63 6.55
C GLU A 83 8.30 2.58 5.77
N ARG A 84 8.34 2.51 4.44
CA ARG A 84 7.46 3.28 3.55
C ARG A 84 5.99 3.01 3.81
N ARG A 85 5.58 1.75 3.96
CA ARG A 85 4.18 1.39 4.21
C ARG A 85 3.75 1.66 5.65
N ILE A 86 4.56 1.28 6.64
CA ILE A 86 4.16 1.31 8.06
C ILE A 86 4.34 2.70 8.65
N TRP A 87 5.54 3.27 8.50
CA TRP A 87 5.86 4.57 9.06
C TRP A 87 5.38 5.70 8.14
N GLY A 88 5.69 5.65 6.85
CA GLY A 88 5.33 6.68 5.88
C GLY A 88 3.80 6.79 5.68
N LEU A 89 3.22 5.83 4.95
CA LEU A 89 1.78 5.84 4.63
C LEU A 89 0.91 5.67 5.88
N GLY A 90 1.30 4.79 6.80
CA GLY A 90 0.57 4.58 8.05
C GLY A 90 0.60 5.81 8.97
N GLY A 91 1.74 6.49 9.05
CA GLY A 91 1.88 7.76 9.79
C GLY A 91 1.04 8.87 9.16
N TRP A 92 1.11 9.03 7.84
CA TRP A 92 0.27 9.96 7.10
C TRP A 92 -1.23 9.67 7.34
N ALA A 93 -1.66 8.42 7.26
CA ALA A 93 -3.05 8.07 7.53
C ALA A 93 -3.49 8.41 8.97
N ARG A 94 -2.62 8.19 9.98
CA ARG A 94 -2.88 8.61 11.36
C ARG A 94 -3.00 10.13 11.47
N LEU A 95 -2.14 10.88 10.79
CA LEU A 95 -2.27 12.34 10.68
C LEU A 95 -3.61 12.74 10.04
N GLY A 96 -4.06 12.02 9.00
CA GLY A 96 -5.35 12.24 8.34
C GLY A 96 -6.57 12.09 9.27
N LYS A 97 -6.46 11.35 10.38
CA LYS A 97 -7.51 11.27 11.41
C LYS A 97 -7.59 12.53 12.27
N LEU A 98 -6.51 13.29 12.38
CA LEU A 98 -6.40 14.52 13.15
C LEU A 98 -6.56 15.77 12.28
N TYR A 99 -6.17 15.68 11.01
CA TYR A 99 -6.08 16.77 10.06
C TYR A 99 -6.70 16.34 8.71
N PRO A 100 -7.98 16.68 8.45
CA PRO A 100 -8.68 16.24 7.24
C PRO A 100 -7.96 16.50 5.91
N PRO A 101 -7.25 17.63 5.71
CA PRO A 101 -6.47 17.84 4.48
C PRO A 101 -5.40 16.78 4.24
N ALA A 102 -4.79 16.20 5.29
CA ALA A 102 -3.86 15.09 5.12
C ALA A 102 -4.57 13.82 4.61
N ARG A 103 -5.81 13.55 5.05
CA ARG A 103 -6.61 12.43 4.52
C ARG A 103 -6.91 12.63 3.03
N THR A 104 -7.32 13.84 2.64
CA THR A 104 -7.57 14.20 1.23
C THR A 104 -6.31 14.02 0.39
N ALA A 105 -5.17 14.55 0.84
CA ALA A 105 -3.91 14.43 0.12
C ALA A 105 -3.44 12.97 -0.02
N LEU A 106 -3.75 12.11 0.95
CA LEU A 106 -3.44 10.67 0.88
C LEU A 106 -4.31 9.95 -0.18
N ALA A 107 -5.59 10.32 -0.27
CA ALA A 107 -6.49 9.82 -1.32
C ALA A 107 -6.04 10.28 -2.71
N GLU A 108 -5.63 11.55 -2.85
CA GLU A 108 -5.08 12.09 -4.09
C GLU A 108 -3.79 11.39 -4.51
N LEU A 109 -2.90 11.08 -3.57
CA LEU A 109 -1.70 10.30 -3.85
C LEU A 109 -2.05 8.95 -4.48
N ARG A 110 -2.99 8.21 -3.89
CA ARG A 110 -3.48 6.95 -4.46
C ARG A 110 -4.02 7.16 -5.86
N ASP A 111 -4.88 8.15 -6.06
CA ASP A 111 -5.52 8.36 -7.35
C ASP A 111 -4.50 8.74 -8.44
N ARG A 112 -3.44 9.50 -8.09
CA ARG A 112 -2.29 9.76 -8.98
C ARG A 112 -1.53 8.48 -9.34
N LYS A 113 -1.22 7.63 -8.35
CA LYS A 113 -0.54 6.35 -8.58
C LYS A 113 -1.39 5.42 -9.45
N GLU A 114 -2.69 5.31 -9.19
CA GLU A 114 -3.62 4.55 -10.02
C GLU A 114 -3.67 5.07 -11.46
N ALA A 115 -3.71 6.39 -11.67
CA ALA A 115 -3.67 6.99 -13.01
C ALA A 115 -2.36 6.66 -13.73
N GLY A 116 -1.22 6.72 -13.01
CA GLY A 116 0.07 6.27 -13.52
C GLY A 116 0.03 4.84 -14.03
N LEU A 117 -0.50 3.90 -13.23
CA LEU A 117 -0.66 2.50 -13.62
C LEU A 117 -1.53 2.30 -14.87
N ARG A 118 -2.60 3.08 -15.04
CA ARG A 118 -3.49 2.99 -16.22
C ARG A 118 -2.83 3.51 -17.49
N SER A 119 -1.93 4.50 -17.34
CA SER A 119 -1.24 5.12 -18.47
C SER A 119 -0.06 4.29 -18.99
N GLN A 120 0.39 3.31 -18.22
CA GLN A 120 1.47 2.41 -18.62
C GLN A 120 0.97 1.39 -19.65
N LYS A 121 1.80 1.08 -20.64
CA LYS A 121 1.60 -0.10 -21.47
C LYS A 121 1.69 -1.36 -20.60
N PRO A 122 1.07 -2.48 -21.00
CA PRO A 122 1.22 -3.75 -20.29
C PRO A 122 2.70 -4.02 -19.99
N VAL A 123 2.99 -4.13 -18.70
CA VAL A 123 4.34 -4.16 -18.16
C VAL A 123 4.96 -5.52 -18.48
N SER A 124 6.17 -5.53 -19.06
CA SER A 124 6.92 -6.78 -19.21
C SER A 124 7.41 -7.27 -17.84
N SER A 125 7.73 -8.55 -17.68
CA SER A 125 8.21 -9.10 -16.41
C SER A 125 9.43 -8.36 -15.83
N ALA A 126 10.30 -7.80 -16.69
CA ALA A 126 11.47 -7.03 -16.30
C ALA A 126 11.13 -5.62 -15.77
N GLU A 127 10.05 -5.00 -16.25
CA GLU A 127 9.61 -3.67 -15.83
C GLU A 127 8.77 -3.73 -14.54
N THR A 128 8.34 -4.93 -14.11
CA THR A 128 7.48 -5.07 -12.92
C THR A 128 8.12 -4.57 -11.63
N VAL A 129 9.46 -4.59 -11.54
CA VAL A 129 10.22 -4.12 -10.37
C VAL A 129 9.96 -2.64 -10.08
N THR A 130 9.67 -1.83 -11.10
CA THR A 130 9.41 -0.39 -10.92
C THR A 130 7.96 -0.10 -10.53
N VAL A 131 7.04 -1.02 -10.84
CA VAL A 131 5.58 -0.81 -10.70
C VAL A 131 5.02 -1.42 -9.41
N LEU A 132 5.63 -2.51 -8.93
CA LEU A 132 5.19 -3.19 -7.72
C LEU A 132 5.15 -2.31 -6.47
N PRO A 133 6.13 -1.40 -6.22
CA PRO A 133 6.06 -0.50 -5.08
C PRO A 133 4.82 0.40 -5.07
N ASP A 134 4.40 0.90 -6.25
CA ASP A 134 3.21 1.74 -6.37
C ASP A 134 1.92 0.95 -6.10
N LEU A 135 1.84 -0.31 -6.53
CA LEU A 135 0.72 -1.20 -6.21
C LEU A 135 0.63 -1.49 -4.71
N GLN A 136 1.77 -1.72 -4.05
CA GLN A 136 1.82 -1.92 -2.61
C GLN A 136 1.42 -0.66 -1.84
N ASP A 137 1.83 0.52 -2.31
CA ASP A 137 1.42 1.80 -1.76
C ASP A 137 -0.11 1.98 -1.89
N ILE A 138 -0.67 1.76 -3.09
CA ILE A 138 -2.13 1.88 -3.33
C ILE A 138 -2.91 0.94 -2.40
N GLY A 139 -2.54 -0.34 -2.33
CA GLY A 139 -3.21 -1.30 -1.44
C GLY A 139 -3.12 -0.92 0.03
N SER A 140 -1.96 -0.38 0.45
CA SER A 140 -1.77 0.12 1.82
C SER A 140 -2.63 1.35 2.11
N ILE A 141 -2.70 2.30 1.17
CA ILE A 141 -3.53 3.50 1.29
C ILE A 141 -5.00 3.12 1.40
N ASN A 142 -5.50 2.23 0.53
CA ASN A 142 -6.88 1.74 0.58
C ASN A 142 -7.20 1.13 1.95
N ARG A 143 -6.33 0.27 2.47
CA ARG A 143 -6.49 -0.31 3.82
C ARG A 143 -6.54 0.77 4.90
N TYR A 144 -5.63 1.74 4.89
CA TYR A 144 -5.60 2.79 5.89
C TYR A 144 -6.79 3.76 5.81
N LEU A 145 -7.35 3.95 4.61
CA LEU A 145 -8.53 4.76 4.40
C LEU A 145 -9.85 4.02 4.68
N GLY A 146 -9.81 2.69 4.86
CA GLY A 146 -11.00 1.84 4.99
C GLY A 146 -11.76 1.66 3.68
N GLU A 147 -11.04 1.67 2.57
CA GLU A 147 -11.57 1.60 1.20
C GLU A 147 -11.13 0.28 0.55
N GLU A 148 -11.24 -0.84 1.26
CA GLU A 148 -10.65 -2.11 0.78
C GLU A 148 -11.32 -2.64 -0.49
N GLU A 149 -12.59 -2.31 -0.73
CA GLU A 149 -13.29 -2.59 -2.00
C GLU A 149 -12.54 -2.01 -3.23
N ARG A 150 -11.80 -0.92 -3.07
CA ARG A 150 -10.96 -0.38 -4.14
C ARG A 150 -9.77 -1.28 -4.46
N THR A 151 -9.23 -1.99 -3.47
CA THR A 151 -8.18 -2.99 -3.69
C THR A 151 -8.70 -4.16 -4.50
N LEU A 152 -9.94 -4.61 -4.23
CA LEU A 152 -10.59 -5.65 -5.02
C LEU A 152 -10.84 -5.20 -6.47
N ALA A 153 -11.40 -4.01 -6.65
CA ALA A 153 -11.64 -3.44 -7.98
C ALA A 153 -10.33 -3.28 -8.78
N LEU A 154 -9.26 -2.82 -8.14
CA LEU A 154 -7.93 -2.75 -8.74
C LEU A 154 -7.43 -4.14 -9.17
N PHE A 155 -7.49 -5.13 -8.27
CA PHE A 155 -7.00 -6.46 -8.57
C PHE A 155 -7.76 -7.12 -9.73
N ARG A 156 -9.09 -7.03 -9.75
CA ARG A 156 -9.91 -7.56 -10.87
C ARG A 156 -9.57 -6.91 -12.20
N ARG A 157 -9.27 -5.60 -12.20
CA ARG A 157 -8.80 -4.91 -13.41
C ARG A 157 -7.45 -5.46 -13.86
N LEU A 158 -6.49 -5.59 -12.93
CA LEU A 158 -5.17 -6.16 -13.24
C LEU A 158 -5.29 -7.60 -13.75
N ASP A 159 -6.17 -8.41 -13.16
CA ASP A 159 -6.43 -9.79 -13.60
C ASP A 159 -6.88 -9.86 -15.07
N ALA A 160 -7.75 -8.93 -15.47
CA ALA A 160 -8.30 -8.87 -16.83
C ALA A 160 -7.34 -8.26 -17.85
N GLU A 161 -6.61 -7.20 -17.47
CA GLU A 161 -5.83 -6.39 -18.40
C GLU A 161 -4.32 -6.70 -18.38
N GLN A 162 -3.80 -7.11 -17.22
CA GLN A 162 -2.37 -7.28 -16.95
C GLN A 162 -2.10 -8.49 -16.03
N PRO A 163 -2.45 -9.73 -16.43
CA PRO A 163 -2.42 -10.91 -15.56
C PRO A 163 -1.04 -11.23 -14.98
N VAL A 164 0.05 -10.88 -15.68
CA VAL A 164 1.42 -11.01 -15.15
C VAL A 164 1.64 -10.11 -13.93
N LEU A 165 1.15 -8.87 -13.99
CA LEU A 165 1.24 -7.92 -12.89
C LEU A 165 0.33 -8.33 -11.73
N ALA A 166 -0.87 -8.86 -12.03
CA ALA A 166 -1.77 -9.42 -11.01
C ALA A 166 -1.13 -10.59 -10.26
N GLN A 167 -0.44 -11.51 -10.97
CA GLN A 167 0.28 -12.62 -10.37
C GLN A 167 1.39 -12.15 -9.42
N LEU A 168 2.11 -11.09 -9.78
CA LEU A 168 3.18 -10.53 -8.96
C LEU A 168 2.64 -9.73 -7.76
N TYR A 169 1.43 -9.16 -7.89
CA TYR A 169 0.78 -8.45 -6.80
C TYR A 169 0.05 -9.37 -5.82
N TRP A 170 -0.39 -10.56 -6.27
CA TRP A 170 -1.16 -11.52 -5.49
C TRP A 170 -0.62 -11.76 -4.07
N PRO A 171 0.68 -12.01 -3.83
CA PRO A 171 1.20 -12.25 -2.48
C PRO A 171 0.95 -11.11 -1.49
N HIS A 172 0.73 -9.89 -1.96
CA HIS A 172 0.44 -8.72 -1.12
C HIS A 172 -1.03 -8.58 -0.73
N VAL A 173 -1.92 -9.24 -1.46
CA VAL A 173 -3.38 -9.16 -1.28
C VAL A 173 -4.03 -10.51 -0.97
N GLU A 174 -3.31 -11.64 -1.12
CA GLU A 174 -3.78 -13.02 -0.93
C GLU A 174 -4.60 -13.17 0.36
N GLY A 175 -3.99 -12.84 1.51
CA GLY A 175 -4.65 -13.00 2.79
C GLY A 175 -5.97 -12.23 2.88
N TRP A 176 -5.97 -11.00 2.41
CA TRP A 176 -7.14 -10.13 2.39
C TRP A 176 -8.23 -10.64 1.42
N MET A 177 -7.84 -11.08 0.22
CA MET A 177 -8.76 -11.64 -0.78
C MET A 177 -9.47 -12.88 -0.23
N ILE A 178 -8.75 -13.75 0.49
CA ILE A 178 -9.31 -14.94 1.10
C ILE A 178 -10.23 -14.60 2.28
N ASP A 179 -9.85 -13.61 3.09
CA ASP A 179 -10.66 -13.14 4.21
C ASP A 179 -11.99 -12.51 3.73
N HIS A 180 -12.00 -11.94 2.52
CA HIS A 180 -13.18 -11.37 1.83
C HIS A 180 -13.86 -12.35 0.84
N ASP A 181 -13.69 -13.66 1.04
CA ASP A 181 -14.39 -14.72 0.28
C ASP A 181 -14.17 -14.69 -1.25
N GLN A 182 -13.08 -14.11 -1.73
CA GLN A 182 -12.74 -14.11 -3.16
C GLN A 182 -12.09 -15.44 -3.57
N MET A 183 -12.84 -16.54 -3.44
CA MET A 183 -12.31 -17.89 -3.60
C MET A 183 -11.96 -18.22 -5.05
N GLU A 184 -12.72 -17.71 -6.03
CA GLU A 184 -12.42 -17.95 -7.45
C GLU A 184 -11.06 -17.35 -7.84
N LEU A 185 -10.73 -16.17 -7.29
CA LEU A 185 -9.41 -15.56 -7.47
C LEU A 185 -8.33 -16.36 -6.72
N ALA A 186 -8.61 -16.81 -5.50
CA ALA A 186 -7.65 -17.61 -4.74
C ALA A 186 -7.30 -18.93 -5.44
N GLU A 187 -8.30 -19.62 -6.01
CA GLU A 187 -8.10 -20.84 -6.79
C GLU A 187 -7.29 -20.61 -8.08
N LYS A 188 -7.49 -19.45 -8.73
CA LYS A 188 -6.70 -19.06 -9.91
C LYS A 188 -5.24 -18.79 -9.58
N TYR A 189 -4.97 -18.09 -8.48
CA TYR A 189 -3.63 -17.59 -8.14
C TYR A 189 -2.84 -18.50 -7.19
N ILE A 190 -3.48 -19.55 -6.64
CA ILE A 190 -2.85 -20.61 -5.86
C ILE A 190 -3.09 -21.96 -6.58
N PRO A 191 -2.42 -22.19 -7.72
CA PRO A 191 -2.71 -23.37 -8.55
C PRO A 191 -2.35 -24.69 -7.88
N ASP A 192 -1.32 -24.72 -7.03
CA ASP A 192 -0.95 -25.88 -6.22
C ASP A 192 -1.01 -25.54 -4.72
N ILE A 193 -2.18 -25.84 -4.14
CA ILE A 193 -2.48 -25.64 -2.72
C ILE A 193 -1.60 -26.55 -1.85
N ASN A 194 -1.23 -27.73 -2.35
CA ASN A 194 -0.40 -28.68 -1.61
C ASN A 194 1.06 -28.19 -1.56
N GLU A 195 1.62 -27.78 -2.69
CA GLU A 195 2.96 -27.17 -2.74
C GLU A 195 3.03 -25.93 -1.85
N ARG A 196 2.01 -25.06 -1.91
CA ARG A 196 1.90 -23.88 -1.05
C ARG A 196 1.89 -24.26 0.43
N TRP A 197 1.20 -25.34 0.80
CA TRP A 197 1.17 -25.84 2.17
C TRP A 197 2.55 -26.34 2.62
N GLU A 198 3.23 -27.16 1.82
CA GLU A 198 4.55 -27.68 2.17
C GLU A 198 5.58 -26.57 2.36
N ALA A 199 5.52 -25.53 1.51
CA ALA A 199 6.33 -24.32 1.68
C ALA A 199 6.03 -23.60 3.01
N LEU A 200 4.74 -23.33 3.30
CA LEU A 200 4.33 -22.63 4.51
C LEU A 200 4.67 -23.41 5.79
N LYS A 201 4.42 -24.71 5.78
CA LYS A 201 4.73 -25.66 6.86
C LYS A 201 6.21 -25.67 7.21
N GLY A 202 7.08 -25.49 6.21
CA GLY A 202 8.52 -25.36 6.39
C GLY A 202 8.95 -24.18 7.26
N HIS A 203 8.08 -23.22 7.54
CA HIS A 203 8.35 -22.03 8.36
C HIS A 203 7.75 -22.08 9.78
N ILE A 204 6.84 -23.03 10.06
CA ILE A 204 6.21 -23.17 11.38
C ILE A 204 7.27 -23.56 12.42
N GLY A 205 7.23 -22.91 13.59
CA GLY A 205 8.18 -23.14 14.70
C GLY A 205 9.58 -22.55 14.49
N LYS A 206 9.93 -22.07 13.29
CA LYS A 206 11.23 -21.42 13.01
C LYS A 206 11.23 -19.92 13.33
N ASN A 207 10.05 -19.30 13.41
CA ASN A 207 9.90 -17.87 13.64
C ASN A 207 9.12 -17.62 14.94
N PRO A 208 9.66 -16.86 15.92
CA PRO A 208 8.94 -16.51 17.13
C PRO A 208 7.96 -15.34 16.92
N GLY A 209 6.98 -15.23 17.82
CA GLY A 209 6.14 -14.03 17.97
C GLY A 209 5.19 -13.77 16.79
N TYR A 210 5.18 -12.53 16.30
CA TYR A 210 4.26 -12.05 15.25
C TYR A 210 4.27 -12.92 13.98
N HIS A 211 5.46 -13.41 13.59
CA HIS A 211 5.60 -14.23 12.38
C HIS A 211 4.94 -15.60 12.52
N ALA A 212 4.95 -16.21 13.71
CA ALA A 212 4.24 -17.48 13.94
C ALA A 212 2.74 -17.32 13.70
N ARG A 213 2.15 -16.25 14.27
CA ARG A 213 0.73 -15.95 14.09
C ARG A 213 0.35 -15.73 12.63
N MET A 214 1.17 -15.00 11.86
CA MET A 214 0.88 -14.82 10.43
C MET A 214 0.88 -16.14 9.67
N ILE A 215 1.84 -17.03 9.96
CA ILE A 215 1.92 -18.35 9.34
C ILE A 215 0.69 -19.20 9.68
N GLU A 216 0.22 -19.13 10.93
CA GLU A 216 -1.01 -19.80 11.36
C GLU A 216 -2.25 -19.29 10.61
N GLU A 217 -2.39 -17.96 10.49
CA GLU A 217 -3.49 -17.34 9.76
C GLU A 217 -3.47 -17.74 8.28
N ASP A 218 -2.28 -17.74 7.65
CA ASP A 218 -2.11 -18.17 6.26
C ASP A 218 -2.44 -19.65 6.06
N ALA A 219 -2.12 -20.51 7.03
CA ALA A 219 -2.46 -21.93 7.00
C ALA A 219 -3.98 -22.15 7.07
N VAL A 220 -4.67 -21.38 7.93
CA VAL A 220 -6.14 -21.41 8.03
C VAL A 220 -6.78 -20.94 6.73
N ARG A 221 -6.27 -19.86 6.12
CA ARG A 221 -6.70 -19.36 4.82
C ARG A 221 -6.50 -20.39 3.72
N LEU A 222 -5.34 -21.03 3.68
CA LEU A 222 -5.04 -22.06 2.68
C LEU A 222 -5.98 -23.27 2.81
N ALA A 223 -6.31 -23.69 4.03
CA ALA A 223 -7.31 -24.74 4.25
C ALA A 223 -8.72 -24.33 3.79
N LYS A 224 -9.07 -23.03 3.88
CA LYS A 224 -10.32 -22.48 3.33
C LYS A 224 -10.34 -22.58 1.80
N VAL A 225 -9.26 -22.19 1.13
CA VAL A 225 -9.11 -22.31 -0.33
C VAL A 225 -9.17 -23.77 -0.77
N ALA A 226 -8.44 -24.68 -0.09
CA ALA A 226 -8.49 -26.12 -0.35
C ALA A 226 -9.91 -26.67 -0.32
N ARG A 227 -10.72 -26.22 0.65
CA ARG A 227 -12.11 -26.64 0.79
C ARG A 227 -13.00 -26.08 -0.32
N SER A 228 -12.80 -24.83 -0.72
CA SER A 228 -13.51 -24.20 -1.85
C SER A 228 -13.25 -24.96 -3.16
N ALA A 229 -11.98 -25.28 -3.42
CA ALA A 229 -11.52 -26.03 -4.59
C ALA A 229 -11.95 -27.52 -4.61
N GLY A 230 -12.81 -27.96 -3.68
CA GLY A 230 -13.26 -29.35 -3.57
C GLY A 230 -12.22 -30.32 -2.97
N GLN A 231 -11.04 -29.85 -2.60
CA GLN A 231 -9.95 -30.66 -2.02
C GLN A 231 -10.12 -30.86 -0.50
N LYS A 232 -11.28 -31.39 -0.07
CA LYS A 232 -11.64 -31.54 1.35
C LYS A 232 -10.60 -32.33 2.16
N GLY A 233 -10.05 -33.41 1.58
CA GLY A 233 -9.01 -34.21 2.23
C GLY A 233 -7.72 -33.42 2.50
N LEU A 234 -7.33 -32.54 1.57
CA LEU A 234 -6.20 -31.64 1.75
C LEU A 234 -6.48 -30.59 2.82
N ALA A 235 -7.67 -29.97 2.79
CA ALA A 235 -8.08 -28.99 3.79
C ALA A 235 -8.02 -29.56 5.23
N ASP A 236 -8.52 -30.78 5.41
CA ASP A 236 -8.52 -31.44 6.72
C ASP A 236 -7.11 -31.87 7.14
N ARG A 237 -6.24 -32.24 6.19
CA ARG A 237 -4.82 -32.51 6.47
C ARG A 237 -4.09 -31.25 6.92
N ILE A 238 -4.23 -30.12 6.21
CA ILE A 238 -3.61 -28.84 6.58
C ILE A 238 -3.96 -28.47 8.03
N ARG A 239 -5.24 -28.52 8.38
CA ARG A 239 -5.71 -28.19 9.74
C ARG A 239 -5.15 -29.13 10.81
N ARG A 240 -5.08 -30.43 10.52
CA ARG A 240 -4.53 -31.42 11.45
C ARG A 240 -3.03 -31.18 11.67
N GLU A 241 -2.26 -31.06 10.60
CA GLU A 241 -0.81 -30.87 10.67
C GLU A 241 -0.44 -29.54 11.33
N LEU A 242 -1.18 -28.46 11.06
CA LEU A 242 -1.02 -27.19 11.77
C LEU A 242 -1.19 -27.37 13.28
N LYS A 243 -2.27 -28.05 13.70
CA LYS A 243 -2.55 -28.31 15.12
C LYS A 243 -1.41 -29.11 15.77
N GLU A 244 -0.93 -30.16 15.11
CA GLU A 244 0.18 -30.99 15.60
C GLU A 244 1.46 -30.15 15.79
N GLN A 245 1.78 -29.28 14.84
CA GLN A 245 2.96 -28.41 14.94
C GLN A 245 2.84 -27.35 16.04
N LEU A 246 1.66 -26.78 16.25
CA LEU A 246 1.42 -25.85 17.35
C LEU A 246 1.50 -26.53 18.72
N GLN A 247 1.05 -27.78 18.84
CA GLN A 247 1.20 -28.55 20.08
C GLN A 247 2.66 -28.87 20.40
N ASN A 248 3.48 -29.15 19.38
CA ASN A 248 4.89 -29.47 19.54
C ASN A 248 5.80 -28.24 19.79
N THR A 249 5.29 -27.02 19.60
CA THR A 249 6.04 -25.77 19.82
C THR A 249 5.77 -25.11 21.17
N VAL A 250 4.73 -25.55 21.90
CA VAL A 250 4.58 -25.19 23.32
C VAL A 250 5.60 -26.02 24.12
N PRO A 251 6.51 -25.40 24.88
CA PRO A 251 7.43 -26.16 25.72
C PRO A 251 6.60 -26.99 26.70
N THR A 252 6.76 -28.30 26.65
CA THR A 252 6.32 -29.20 27.72
C THR A 252 7.06 -28.77 28.98
N VAL A 253 6.40 -27.98 29.83
CA VAL A 253 6.87 -27.75 31.20
C VAL A 253 6.88 -29.13 31.85
N PRO A 254 8.04 -29.67 32.27
CA PRO A 254 8.05 -30.93 33.00
C PRO A 254 7.21 -30.71 34.26
N SER A 255 6.19 -31.55 34.46
CA SER A 255 5.58 -31.68 35.78
C SER A 255 6.65 -32.27 36.71
N GLU A 256 7.09 -31.42 37.63
CA GLU A 256 7.91 -31.66 38.85
C GLU A 256 8.64 -33.00 39.00
#